data_AF-A0A7J7HVU6-F1
#
_entry.id   AF-A0A7J7HVU6-F1
#
_cell.length_a   1.000
_cell.length_b   1.000
_cell.length_c   1.000
_cell.angle_alpha   90.00
_cell.angle_beta   90.00
_cell.angle_gamma   90.00
#
_symmetry.space_group_name_H-M   'P 1'
#
loop_
_entity.id
_entity.type
_entity.pdbx_description
1 polymer ?
#
loop_
_entity_poly.entity_id
_entity_poly.type
_entity_poly.pdbx_seq_one_letter_code
_entity_poly.pdbx_strand_id
1 'polypeptide(L)'
;MAGGSDDYEQYELNDWVQRRSLEHPEWFESKSVTKQGEQSTVQQMTSRAKHEDKTTGSYERFTAKQSMSSGHQVVERSGRVGFKDVQQKSATLRIGDKSGYTEYYSEQKVQRVNYDKNSYNSGNTSRSKNKY
;
A
#
# COMPACT_ATOMS: atom_id res chain seq x y z
N MET A 1 31.64 -5.18 2.18
CA MET A 1 30.44 -5.36 1.34
C MET A 1 29.25 -5.10 2.23
N ALA A 2 28.53 -4.01 1.97
CA ALA A 2 27.39 -3.56 2.77
C ALA A 2 26.15 -4.39 2.38
N GLY A 3 25.44 -4.91 3.38
CA GLY A 3 24.20 -5.65 3.17
C GLY A 3 23.32 -5.59 4.41
N GLY A 4 22.11 -5.04 4.23
CA GLY A 4 20.94 -5.38 5.05
C GLY A 4 20.70 -4.53 6.30
N SER A 5 20.58 -3.21 6.17
CA SER A 5 20.11 -2.33 7.25
C SER A 5 18.62 -1.94 7.15
N ASP A 6 17.97 -2.18 6.01
CA ASP A 6 16.66 -1.58 5.73
C ASP A 6 15.47 -2.44 6.21
N ASP A 7 15.71 -3.74 6.45
CA ASP A 7 14.66 -4.68 6.85
C ASP A 7 14.37 -4.58 8.35
N TYR A 8 15.38 -4.28 9.17
CA TYR A 8 15.28 -4.23 10.63
C TYR A 8 14.39 -3.08 11.14
N GLU A 9 14.47 -1.90 10.52
CA GLU A 9 13.72 -0.71 10.97
C GLU A 9 12.20 -0.84 10.74
N GLN A 10 11.78 -1.57 9.70
CA GLN A 10 10.37 -1.80 9.37
C GLN A 10 9.68 -2.73 10.38
N TYR A 11 10.39 -3.73 10.92
CA TYR A 11 9.83 -4.64 11.91
C TYR A 11 9.64 -3.94 13.27
N GLU A 12 10.58 -3.08 13.66
CA GLU A 12 10.51 -2.35 14.93
C GLU A 12 9.35 -1.34 14.96
N LEU A 13 9.13 -0.62 13.86
CA LEU A 13 8.02 0.33 13.73
C LEU A 13 6.66 -0.37 13.83
N ASN A 14 6.50 -1.55 13.23
CA ASN A 14 5.26 -2.31 13.30
C ASN A 14 5.01 -2.92 14.69
N ASP A 15 6.05 -3.43 15.37
CA ASP A 15 5.93 -3.97 16.73
C ASP A 15 5.59 -2.88 17.76
N TRP A 16 6.28 -1.74 17.70
CA TRP A 16 6.02 -0.59 18.57
C TRP A 16 4.56 -0.11 18.46
N VAL A 17 4.05 0.00 17.23
CA VAL A 17 2.67 0.44 16.97
C VAL A 17 1.66 -0.57 17.50
N GLN A 18 1.85 -1.86 17.26
CA GLN A 18 0.94 -2.89 17.75
C GLN A 18 0.84 -2.86 19.27
N ARG A 19 1.99 -2.78 19.96
CA ARG A 19 2.05 -2.68 21.42
C ARG A 19 1.36 -1.43 21.94
N ARG A 20 1.65 -0.26 21.37
CA ARG A 20 0.98 0.99 21.79
C ARG A 20 -0.51 1.04 21.49
N SER A 21 -0.97 0.38 20.42
CA SER A 21 -2.40 0.30 20.11
C SER A 21 -3.18 -0.56 21.10
N LEU A 22 -2.53 -1.54 21.74
CA LEU A 22 -3.11 -2.37 22.79
C LEU A 22 -3.11 -1.65 24.14
N GLU A 23 -2.04 -0.91 24.45
CA GLU A 23 -1.88 -0.19 25.72
C GLU A 23 -2.71 1.10 25.79
N HIS A 24 -2.79 1.83 24.67
CA HIS A 24 -3.45 3.15 24.59
C HIS A 24 -4.37 3.25 23.37
N PRO A 25 -5.46 2.46 23.32
CA PRO A 25 -6.41 2.51 22.21
C PRO A 25 -7.02 3.91 22.00
N GLU A 26 -7.09 4.73 23.05
CA GLU A 26 -7.61 6.10 23.01
C GLU A 26 -6.73 7.08 22.23
N TRP A 27 -5.46 6.74 21.98
CA TRP A 27 -4.60 7.58 21.15
C TRP A 27 -4.91 7.42 19.67
N PHE A 28 -5.53 6.31 19.26
CA PHE A 28 -5.65 5.90 17.87
C PHE A 28 -6.97 6.34 17.24
N GLU A 29 -6.87 7.14 16.17
CA GLU A 29 -7.98 7.49 15.29
C GLU A 29 -7.75 6.83 13.93
N SER A 30 -8.77 6.18 13.36
CA SER A 30 -8.71 5.62 12.01
C SER A 30 -9.81 6.18 11.11
N LYS A 31 -9.47 6.43 9.85
CA LYS A 31 -10.40 6.85 8.79
C LYS A 31 -10.20 6.00 7.57
N SER A 32 -11.29 5.51 7.00
CA SER A 32 -11.30 4.81 5.73
C SER A 32 -12.12 5.59 4.70
N VAL A 33 -11.63 5.61 3.46
CA VAL A 33 -12.31 6.18 2.30
C VAL A 33 -12.27 5.17 1.18
N THR A 34 -13.43 4.84 0.64
CA THR A 34 -13.55 3.97 -0.53
C THR A 34 -14.19 4.77 -1.66
N LYS A 35 -13.56 4.75 -2.83
CA LYS A 35 -14.10 5.32 -4.08
C LYS A 35 -14.24 4.19 -5.08
N GLN A 36 -15.44 4.04 -5.64
CA GLN A 36 -15.73 3.09 -6.72
C GLN A 36 -16.03 3.90 -7.98
N GLY A 37 -15.33 3.58 -9.07
CA GLY A 37 -15.68 4.01 -10.42
C GLY A 37 -16.13 2.81 -11.26
N GLU A 38 -16.50 3.04 -12.52
CA GLU A 38 -17.03 2.00 -13.43
C GLU A 38 -16.09 0.80 -13.61
N GLN A 39 -14.77 1.01 -13.49
CA GLN A 39 -13.76 -0.04 -13.72
C GLN A 39 -12.67 -0.10 -12.66
N SER A 40 -12.70 0.75 -11.62
CA SER A 40 -11.64 0.77 -10.61
C SER A 40 -12.16 1.03 -9.20
N THR A 41 -11.47 0.47 -8.21
CA THR A 41 -11.74 0.72 -6.80
C THR A 41 -10.49 1.29 -6.15
N VAL A 42 -10.65 2.36 -5.39
CA VAL A 42 -9.59 2.93 -4.55
C VAL A 42 -10.04 2.91 -3.11
N GLN A 43 -9.25 2.27 -2.25
CA GLN A 43 -9.42 2.26 -0.81
C GLN A 43 -8.23 2.97 -0.18
N GLN A 44 -8.51 3.85 0.78
CA GLN A 44 -7.50 4.52 1.56
C GLN A 44 -7.87 4.40 3.03
N MET A 45 -6.92 4.00 3.85
CA MET A 45 -7.02 4.00 5.30
C MET A 45 -5.90 4.87 5.85
N THR A 46 -6.24 5.75 6.79
CA THR A 46 -5.26 6.51 7.55
C THR A 46 -5.53 6.28 9.02
N SER A 47 -4.49 5.87 9.75
CA SER A 47 -4.51 5.74 11.19
C SER A 47 -3.55 6.76 11.78
N ARG A 48 -3.93 7.40 12.88
CA ARG A 48 -3.11 8.39 13.58
C ARG A 48 -3.13 8.07 15.05
N ALA A 49 -1.98 8.21 15.70
CA ALA A 49 -1.94 8.26 17.15
C ALA A 49 -1.19 9.50 17.60
N LYS A 50 -1.63 10.10 18.71
CA LYS A 50 -0.92 11.21 19.33
C LYS A 50 -1.01 11.14 20.84
N HIS A 51 0.11 11.44 21.48
CA HIS A 51 0.20 11.68 22.90
C HIS A 51 1.14 12.85 23.17
N GLU A 52 0.82 13.63 24.19
CA GLU A 52 1.61 14.78 24.60
C GLU A 52 1.50 14.96 26.11
N ASP A 53 2.63 14.94 26.80
CA ASP A 53 2.74 15.39 28.17
C ASP A 53 3.13 16.86 28.18
N LYS A 54 2.18 17.72 28.60
CA LYS A 54 2.38 19.17 28.64
C LYS A 54 3.40 19.61 29.69
N THR A 55 3.64 18.79 30.71
CA THR A 55 4.54 19.11 31.84
C THR A 55 5.99 19.06 31.35
N THR A 56 6.37 17.91 30.81
CA THR A 56 7.72 17.68 30.26
C THR A 56 7.88 18.30 28.86
N GLY A 57 6.77 18.40 28.11
CA GLY A 57 6.79 18.76 26.70
C GLY A 57 7.08 17.58 25.78
N SER A 58 7.16 16.37 26.33
CA SER A 58 7.36 15.14 25.57
C SER A 58 6.13 14.81 24.74
N TYR A 59 6.35 14.31 23.53
CA TYR A 59 5.27 13.92 22.63
C TYR A 59 5.63 12.71 21.78
N GLU A 60 4.59 11.98 21.42
CA GLU A 60 4.63 10.87 20.48
C GLU A 60 3.57 11.10 19.41
N ARG A 61 3.95 11.00 18.14
CA ARG A 61 3.03 11.11 17.01
C ARG A 61 3.27 10.00 16.03
N PHE A 62 2.21 9.25 15.76
CA PHE A 62 2.20 8.18 14.79
C PHE A 62 1.22 8.50 13.67
N THR A 63 1.59 8.19 12.43
CA THR A 63 0.70 8.22 11.27
C THR A 63 0.99 7.03 10.39
N ALA A 64 -0.01 6.20 10.16
CA ALA A 64 0.02 5.16 9.14
C ALA A 64 -0.97 5.49 8.02
N LYS A 65 -0.56 5.20 6.79
CA LYS A 65 -1.40 5.29 5.60
C LYS A 65 -1.32 3.96 4.86
N GLN A 66 -2.47 3.44 4.47
CA GLN A 66 -2.57 2.33 3.56
C GLN A 66 -3.47 2.75 2.40
N SER A 67 -3.03 2.51 1.18
CA SER A 67 -3.85 2.67 -0.01
C SER A 67 -3.83 1.39 -0.84
N MET A 68 -4.97 1.11 -1.45
CA MET A 68 -5.14 0.02 -2.40
C MET A 68 -5.93 0.57 -3.58
N SER A 69 -5.42 0.41 -4.78
CA SER A 69 -6.15 0.68 -6.02
C SER A 69 -6.19 -0.58 -6.86
N SER A 70 -7.37 -0.95 -7.35
CA SER A 70 -7.54 -2.11 -8.22
C SER A 70 -8.30 -1.77 -9.50
N GLY A 71 -8.08 -2.57 -10.54
CA GLY A 71 -8.82 -2.48 -11.81
C GLY A 71 -8.37 -1.35 -12.75
N HIS A 72 -7.24 -0.69 -12.48
CA HIS A 72 -6.77 0.36 -13.39
C HIS A 72 -6.29 -0.27 -14.71
N GLN A 73 -6.96 0.04 -15.82
CA GLN A 73 -6.54 -0.44 -17.13
C GLN A 73 -5.17 0.15 -17.50
N VAL A 74 -4.29 -0.68 -18.05
CA VAL A 74 -2.98 -0.28 -18.56
C VAL A 74 -2.80 -0.86 -19.96
N VAL A 75 -2.18 -0.08 -20.85
CA VAL A 75 -1.89 -0.52 -22.21
C VAL A 75 -0.39 -0.49 -22.41
N GLU A 76 0.18 -1.62 -22.79
CA GLU A 76 1.59 -1.70 -23.17
C GLU A 76 1.85 -1.01 -24.50
N ARG A 77 3.12 -0.70 -24.76
CA ARG A 77 3.59 -0.22 -26.07
C ARG A 77 3.30 -1.20 -27.22
N SER A 78 3.14 -2.50 -26.89
CA SER A 78 2.75 -3.57 -27.81
C SER A 78 1.25 -3.59 -28.16
N GLY A 79 0.45 -2.71 -27.55
CA GLY A 79 -1.01 -2.67 -27.68
C GLY A 79 -1.75 -3.66 -26.77
N ARG A 80 -1.05 -4.42 -25.93
CA ARG A 80 -1.68 -5.33 -24.97
C ARG A 80 -2.35 -4.57 -23.86
N VAL A 81 -3.63 -4.89 -23.63
CA VAL A 81 -4.41 -4.38 -22.51
C VAL A 81 -4.20 -5.28 -21.31
N GLY A 82 -4.10 -4.67 -20.13
CA GLY A 82 -4.07 -5.35 -18.86
C GLY A 82 -4.67 -4.51 -17.75
N PHE A 83 -4.66 -5.06 -16.55
CA PHE A 83 -5.14 -4.42 -15.33
C PHE A 83 -4.02 -4.32 -14.32
N LYS A 84 -3.96 -3.18 -13.62
CA LYS A 84 -2.98 -2.87 -12.62
C LYS A 84 -3.65 -2.71 -11.25
N ASP A 85 -3.12 -3.45 -10.30
CA ASP A 85 -3.42 -3.31 -8.88
C ASP A 85 -2.19 -2.74 -8.17
N VAL A 86 -2.41 -1.82 -7.24
CA VAL A 86 -1.37 -1.18 -6.45
C VAL A 86 -1.78 -1.21 -5.00
N GLN A 87 -0.86 -1.64 -4.15
CA GLN A 87 -0.97 -1.49 -2.71
C GLN A 87 0.22 -0.66 -2.23
N GLN A 88 -0.03 0.36 -1.41
CA GLN A 88 1.00 1.16 -0.79
C GLN A 88 0.70 1.29 0.71
N LYS A 89 1.74 1.15 1.52
CA LYS A 89 1.69 1.32 2.98
C LYS A 89 2.81 2.26 3.38
N SER A 90 2.54 3.20 4.26
CA SER A 90 3.56 4.01 4.89
C SER A 90 3.25 4.27 6.35
N ALA A 91 4.31 4.42 7.14
CA ALA A 91 4.24 4.71 8.55
C ALA A 91 5.25 5.80 8.89
N THR A 92 4.88 6.66 9.84
CA THR A 92 5.75 7.70 10.37
C THR A 92 5.55 7.75 11.88
N LEU A 93 6.64 7.67 12.62
CA LEU A 93 6.68 7.82 14.07
C LEU A 93 7.62 8.97 14.42
N ARG A 94 7.12 9.94 15.18
CA ARG A 94 7.92 11.02 15.75
C ARG A 94 7.86 10.94 17.26
N ILE A 95 9.02 10.92 17.90
CA ILE A 95 9.17 10.93 19.35
C ILE A 95 10.13 12.05 19.69
N GLY A 96 9.75 12.93 20.60
CA GLY A 96 10.57 14.07 20.97
C GLY A 96 10.02 14.86 22.12
N ASP A 97 10.63 16.00 22.36
CA ASP A 97 10.26 16.95 23.38
C ASP A 97 10.49 18.39 22.88
N LYS A 98 10.58 19.35 23.80
CA LYS A 98 10.85 20.77 23.50
C LYS A 98 12.24 21.01 22.90
N SER A 99 13.19 20.09 23.09
CA SER A 99 14.58 20.21 22.65
C SER A 99 14.83 19.63 21.25
N GLY A 100 13.99 18.70 20.80
CA GLY A 100 14.14 18.07 19.49
C GLY A 100 13.27 16.82 19.32
N TYR A 101 13.44 16.12 18.20
CA TYR A 101 12.74 14.87 17.93
C TYR A 101 13.55 13.92 17.06
N THR A 102 13.22 12.64 17.19
CA THR A 102 13.61 11.59 16.25
C THR A 102 12.40 11.21 15.41
N GLU A 103 12.60 11.05 14.11
CA GLU A 103 11.58 10.57 13.18
C GLU A 103 12.01 9.24 12.58
N TYR A 104 11.10 8.27 12.61
CA TYR A 104 11.21 7.00 11.89
C TYR A 104 10.17 6.99 10.79
N TYR A 105 10.60 6.68 9.57
CA TYR A 105 9.74 6.64 8.40
C TYR A 105 9.92 5.33 7.66
N SER A 106 8.81 4.74 7.23
CA SER A 106 8.83 3.50 6.47
C SER A 106 7.77 3.54 5.38
N GLU A 107 8.10 3.02 4.20
CA GLU A 107 7.16 2.91 3.08
C GLU A 107 7.39 1.61 2.31
N GLN A 108 6.29 1.01 1.87
CA GLN A 108 6.27 -0.16 1.01
C GLN A 108 5.25 0.03 -0.10
N LYS A 109 5.64 -0.32 -1.33
CA LYS A 109 4.74 -0.28 -2.49
C LYS A 109 4.83 -1.58 -3.28
N VAL A 110 3.70 -2.24 -3.44
CA VAL A 110 3.54 -3.46 -4.24
C VAL A 110 2.65 -3.15 -5.44
N GLN A 111 3.10 -3.55 -6.63
CA GLN A 111 2.36 -3.36 -7.87
C GLN A 111 2.24 -4.70 -8.57
N ARG A 112 1.02 -5.05 -8.96
CA ARG A 112 0.74 -6.22 -9.78
C ARG A 112 0.11 -5.76 -11.07
N VAL A 113 0.65 -6.21 -12.20
CA VAL A 113 0.07 -5.97 -13.51
C VAL A 113 -0.23 -7.32 -14.15
N ASN A 114 -1.48 -7.53 -14.53
CA ASN A 114 -1.91 -8.72 -15.24
C ASN A 114 -2.34 -8.31 -16.65
N TYR A 115 -1.68 -8.85 -17.66
CA TYR A 115 -2.08 -8.66 -19.06
C TYR A 115 -2.97 -9.80 -19.51
N ASP A 116 -3.97 -9.48 -20.33
CA ASP A 116 -4.78 -10.52 -20.96
C ASP A 116 -3.88 -11.36 -21.87
N LYS A 117 -3.91 -12.68 -21.66
CA LYS A 117 -3.25 -13.60 -22.58
C LYS A 117 -4.06 -13.60 -23.87
N ASN A 118 -3.51 -13.01 -24.93
CA ASN A 118 -3.98 -13.28 -26.28
C ASN A 118 -3.92 -14.80 -26.52
N SER A 119 -5.08 -15.45 -26.44
CA SER A 119 -5.30 -16.72 -27.10
C SER A 119 -5.21 -16.46 -28.60
N TYR A 120 -4.01 -16.52 -29.16
CA TYR A 120 -3.86 -16.77 -30.59
C TYR A 120 -4.42 -18.18 -30.84
N ASN A 121 -5.71 -18.27 -31.12
CA ASN A 121 -6.34 -19.50 -31.59
C ASN A 121 -5.89 -19.71 -33.05
N SER A 122 -4.67 -20.23 -33.23
CA SER A 122 -4.19 -20.69 -34.53
C SER A 122 -4.51 -22.18 -34.68
N GLY A 123 -5.38 -22.50 -35.64
CA GLY A 123 -5.68 -23.88 -36.06
C GLY A 123 -7.14 -24.21 -35.79
N ASN A 124 -7.99 -24.57 -36.74
CA ASN A 124 -7.72 -25.16 -38.04
C ASN A 124 -8.97 -24.90 -38.90
N THR A 125 -8.87 -24.09 -39.96
CA THR A 125 -9.96 -23.96 -40.93
C THR A 125 -9.96 -25.21 -41.81
N SER A 126 -10.60 -26.28 -41.35
CA SER A 126 -10.93 -27.44 -42.17
C SER A 126 -11.93 -26.99 -43.24
N ARG A 127 -11.42 -26.52 -44.39
CA ARG A 127 -12.19 -26.34 -45.61
C ARG A 127 -12.66 -27.71 -46.08
N SER A 128 -13.84 -28.16 -45.66
CA SER A 128 -14.50 -29.29 -46.30
C SER A 128 -14.93 -28.87 -47.71
N LYS A 129 -14.18 -29.28 -48.72
CA LYS A 129 -14.65 -29.27 -50.11
C LYS A 129 -15.69 -30.38 -50.25
N ASN A 130 -16.97 -30.06 -50.12
CA ASN A 130 -18.01 -30.91 -50.68
C ASN A 130 -18.14 -30.59 -52.17
N LYS A 131 -17.70 -31.53 -53.01
CA LYS A 131 -18.17 -31.66 -54.39
C LYS A 131 -19.38 -32.58 -54.35
N TYR A 132 -20.53 -32.08 -54.76
CA TYR A 132 -21.61 -32.85 -55.38
C TYR A 132 -22.13 -32.02 -56.54
#